data_AF-A0A0Q9K1L0-F1
#
_entry.id   AF-A0A0Q9K1L0-F1
#
_cell.length_a   1.000
_cell.length_b   1.000
_cell.length_c   1.000
_cell.angle_alpha   90.00
_cell.angle_beta   90.00
_cell.angle_gamma   90.00
#
_symmetry.space_group_name_H-M   'P 1'
#
loop_
_entity.id
_entity.type
_entity.pdbx_description
1 polymer ?
#
loop_
_entity_poly.entity_id
_entity_poly.type
_entity_poly.pdbx_seq_one_letter_code
_entity_poly.pdbx_strand_id
1 'polypeptide(L)'
;MRKPWKVAVFGIIGIVVLIVIFAAAYINNIGLHNINLMYTLGTTDKQIVLMDGKGNYLAEDRSVELLLKERMSSEGWTYVTQEGANYFFEKGNELTFVTVQQWNHNYVIYHVKDNVVNIAD
;
A
#
# COMPACT_ATOMS: atom_id res chain seq x y z
N MET A 1 -1.02 55.49 2.84
CA MET A 1 -2.04 54.44 2.56
C MET A 1 -1.35 53.09 2.34
N ARG A 2 -1.52 52.12 3.25
CA ARG A 2 -1.08 50.74 3.01
C ARG A 2 -1.87 50.21 1.82
N LYS A 3 -1.19 49.82 0.73
CA LYS A 3 -1.86 49.29 -0.46
C LYS A 3 -2.29 47.85 -0.17
N PRO A 4 -3.59 47.57 0.05
CA PRO A 4 -4.06 46.28 0.57
C PRO A 4 -3.72 45.10 -0.36
N TRP A 5 -3.61 45.36 -1.67
CA TRP A 5 -3.21 44.34 -2.65
C TRP A 5 -1.81 43.74 -2.40
N LYS A 6 -0.86 44.50 -1.84
CA LYS A 6 0.49 43.98 -1.57
C LYS A 6 0.43 42.96 -0.44
N VAL A 7 -0.35 43.27 0.61
CA VAL A 7 -0.55 42.37 1.76
C VAL A 7 -1.27 41.09 1.31
N ALA A 8 -2.26 41.20 0.42
CA ALA A 8 -2.93 40.04 -0.16
C ALA A 8 -1.97 39.16 -0.98
N VAL A 9 -1.13 39.76 -1.85
CA VAL A 9 -0.13 39.03 -2.64
C VAL A 9 0.90 38.34 -1.74
N PHE A 10 1.41 39.02 -0.71
CA PHE A 10 2.32 38.39 0.25
C PHE A 10 1.66 37.25 1.02
N GLY A 11 0.37 37.38 1.37
CA GLY A 11 -0.41 36.30 1.97
C GLY A 11 -0.55 35.09 1.07
N ILE A 12 -0.88 35.28 -0.21
CA ILE A 12 -1.00 34.19 -1.20
C ILE A 12 0.35 33.49 -1.38
N ILE A 13 1.44 34.27 -1.53
CA ILE A 13 2.79 33.70 -1.66
C ILE A 13 3.12 32.85 -0.43
N GLY A 14 2.81 33.32 0.78
CA GLY A 14 3.00 32.56 2.01
C GLY A 14 2.23 31.23 2.02
N ILE A 15 0.97 31.24 1.58
CA ILE A 15 0.15 30.02 1.49
C ILE A 15 0.74 29.04 0.46
N VAL A 16 1.14 29.52 -0.71
CA VAL A 16 1.76 28.67 -1.75
C VAL A 16 3.04 28.01 -1.22
N VAL A 17 3.89 28.78 -0.53
CA VAL A 17 5.12 28.24 0.10
C VAL A 17 4.78 27.18 1.14
N LEU A 18 3.77 27.42 1.99
CA LEU A 18 3.32 26.42 2.97
C LEU A 18 2.84 25.14 2.30
N ILE A 19 2.02 25.24 1.25
CA ILE A 19 1.54 24.07 0.50
C ILE A 19 2.72 23.26 -0.06
N VAL A 20 3.71 23.93 -0.66
CA VAL A 20 4.91 23.27 -1.20
C VAL A 20 5.71 22.57 -0.10
N ILE A 21 5.87 23.20 1.07
CA ILE A 21 6.56 22.59 2.22
C ILE A 21 5.80 21.35 2.70
N PHE A 22 4.48 21.43 2.85
CA PHE A 22 3.66 20.29 3.27
C PHE A 22 3.72 19.14 2.25
N ALA A 23 3.64 19.44 0.95
CA ALA A 23 3.79 18.44 -0.10
C ALA A 23 5.17 17.77 -0.07
N ALA A 24 6.25 18.56 0.07
CA ALA A 24 7.60 18.04 0.17
C ALA A 24 7.79 17.17 1.42
N ALA A 25 7.26 17.59 2.58
CA ALA A 25 7.32 16.82 3.81
C ALA A 25 6.54 15.50 3.69
N TYR A 26 5.36 15.52 3.06
CA TYR A 26 4.55 14.33 2.79
C TYR A 26 5.31 13.33 1.90
N ILE A 27 5.88 13.81 0.79
CA ILE A 27 6.68 13.00 -0.13
C ILE A 27 7.92 12.43 0.58
N ASN A 28 8.59 13.22 1.40
CA ASN A 28 9.77 12.77 2.15
C ASN A 28 9.42 11.68 3.19
N ASN A 29 8.25 11.76 3.81
CA ASN A 29 7.83 10.81 4.84
C ASN A 29 7.40 9.45 4.27
N ILE A 30 6.70 9.43 3.13
CA ILE A 30 6.17 8.19 2.52
C ILE A 30 7.13 7.62 1.47
N GLY A 31 7.82 8.50 0.74
CA GLY A 31 8.62 8.16 -0.44
C GLY A 31 7.78 8.17 -1.73
N LEU A 32 8.35 8.71 -2.81
CA LEU A 32 7.68 8.81 -4.12
C LEU A 32 7.20 7.46 -4.65
N HIS A 33 7.99 6.40 -4.46
CA HIS A 33 7.64 5.04 -4.90
C HIS A 33 6.32 4.57 -4.28
N ASN A 34 6.19 4.69 -2.95
CA ASN A 34 5.01 4.25 -2.23
C ASN A 34 3.77 5.10 -2.56
N ILE A 35 3.95 6.41 -2.81
CA ILE A 35 2.86 7.28 -3.30
C ILE A 35 2.36 6.79 -4.66
N ASN A 36 3.24 6.38 -5.55
CA ASN A 36 2.85 5.85 -6.85
C ASN A 36 2.08 4.52 -6.73
N LEU A 37 2.46 3.66 -5.79
CA LEU A 37 1.71 2.42 -5.49
C LEU A 37 0.30 2.72 -4.97
N MET A 38 0.18 3.65 -4.02
CA MET A 38 -1.13 4.10 -3.50
C MET A 38 -1.98 4.74 -4.59
N TYR A 39 -1.38 5.58 -5.44
CA TYR A 39 -2.07 6.18 -6.58
C TYR A 39 -2.57 5.11 -7.56
N THR A 40 -1.75 4.10 -7.83
CA THR A 40 -2.13 2.97 -8.69
C THR A 40 -3.32 2.21 -8.10
N LEU A 41 -3.29 1.85 -6.82
CA LEU A 41 -4.42 1.19 -6.15
C LEU A 41 -5.69 2.05 -6.16
N GLY A 42 -5.57 3.36 -5.91
CA GLY A 42 -6.72 4.24 -5.81
C GLY A 42 -7.32 4.71 -7.15
N THR A 43 -6.64 4.51 -8.28
CA THR A 43 -7.09 5.00 -9.60
C THR A 43 -7.26 3.91 -10.66
N THR A 44 -6.83 2.69 -10.38
CA THR A 44 -7.00 1.53 -11.26
C THR A 44 -7.88 0.49 -10.58
N ASP A 45 -8.37 -0.49 -11.35
CA ASP A 45 -9.14 -1.61 -10.79
C ASP A 45 -8.24 -2.65 -10.07
N LYS A 46 -6.95 -2.33 -9.85
CA LYS A 46 -6.03 -3.23 -9.15
C LYS A 46 -6.32 -3.24 -7.66
N GLN A 47 -6.43 -4.44 -7.11
CA GLN A 47 -6.67 -4.65 -5.67
C GLN A 47 -5.37 -4.90 -4.89
N ILE A 48 -4.32 -5.39 -5.57
CA ILE A 48 -2.99 -5.66 -5.00
C ILE A 48 -1.93 -5.15 -5.99
N VAL A 49 -0.87 -4.53 -5.49
CA VAL A 49 0.28 -4.11 -6.28
C VAL A 49 1.58 -4.58 -5.62
N LEU A 50 2.49 -5.13 -6.43
CA LEU A 50 3.85 -5.49 -6.00
C LEU A 50 4.62 -4.24 -5.54
N MET A 51 5.11 -4.23 -4.30
CA MET A 51 5.93 -3.14 -3.75
C MET A 51 7.38 -3.28 -4.15
N ASP A 52 7.92 -4.50 -4.04
CA ASP A 52 9.29 -4.86 -4.37
C ASP A 52 9.37 -6.30 -4.89
N GLY A 53 10.50 -6.66 -5.51
CA GLY A 53 10.75 -8.02 -5.99
C GLY A 53 11.04 -9.06 -4.90
N LYS A 54 10.69 -8.78 -3.63
CA LYS A 54 11.00 -9.64 -2.46
C LYS A 54 9.72 -10.14 -1.76
N GLY A 55 8.61 -10.17 -2.48
CA GLY A 55 7.34 -10.71 -1.98
C GLY A 55 6.56 -9.75 -1.10
N ASN A 56 6.85 -8.45 -1.14
CA ASN A 56 6.03 -7.43 -0.48
C ASN A 56 4.99 -6.87 -1.46
N TYR A 57 3.74 -6.84 -1.03
CA TYR A 57 2.61 -6.35 -1.82
C TYR A 57 1.77 -5.37 -1.00
N LEU A 58 1.25 -4.34 -1.66
CA LEU A 58 0.37 -3.35 -1.07
C LEU A 58 -1.07 -3.62 -1.52
N ALA A 59 -2.02 -3.56 -0.60
CA ALA A 59 -3.45 -3.67 -0.90
C ALA A 59 -4.27 -2.70 -0.04
N GLU A 60 -5.48 -2.39 -0.49
CA GLU A 60 -6.47 -1.69 0.34
C GLU A 60 -7.02 -2.62 1.43
N ASP A 61 -7.26 -2.05 2.62
CA ASP A 61 -7.69 -2.80 3.81
C ASP A 61 -9.11 -3.40 3.71
N ARG A 62 -9.89 -3.05 2.69
CA ARG A 62 -11.35 -3.28 2.70
C ARG A 62 -11.78 -4.74 2.58
N SER A 63 -10.89 -5.68 2.22
CA SER A 63 -11.22 -7.11 2.09
C SER A 63 -9.99 -8.02 2.12
N VAL A 64 -9.03 -7.70 2.99
CA VAL A 64 -7.67 -8.29 3.01
C VAL A 64 -7.66 -9.82 3.04
N GLU A 65 -8.50 -10.41 3.89
CA GLU A 65 -8.52 -11.86 4.08
C GLU A 65 -9.12 -12.61 2.88
N LEU A 66 -10.26 -12.14 2.37
CA LEU A 66 -10.94 -12.79 1.23
C LEU A 66 -10.08 -12.71 -0.03
N LEU A 67 -9.55 -11.53 -0.30
CA LEU A 67 -8.68 -11.26 -1.43
C LEU A 67 -7.42 -12.14 -1.41
N LEU A 68 -6.75 -12.23 -0.25
CA LEU A 68 -5.56 -13.05 -0.10
C LEU A 68 -5.86 -14.53 -0.36
N LYS A 69 -6.93 -15.05 0.25
CA LYS A 69 -7.32 -16.46 0.06
C LYS A 69 -7.69 -16.76 -1.39
N GLU A 70 -8.38 -15.84 -2.06
CA GLU A 70 -8.74 -15.97 -3.48
C GLU A 70 -7.48 -16.04 -4.36
N ARG A 71 -6.52 -15.11 -4.17
CA ARG A 71 -5.26 -15.08 -4.94
C ARG A 71 -4.38 -16.30 -4.69
N MET A 72 -4.28 -16.74 -3.44
CA MET A 72 -3.55 -17.98 -3.12
C MET A 72 -4.23 -19.20 -3.76
N SER A 73 -5.57 -19.26 -3.70
CA SER A 73 -6.35 -20.36 -4.27
C SER A 73 -6.29 -20.44 -5.79
N SER A 74 -6.26 -19.30 -6.50
CA SER A 74 -6.10 -19.30 -7.97
C SER A 74 -4.78 -19.92 -8.41
N GLU A 75 -3.77 -19.86 -7.53
CA GLU A 75 -2.44 -20.43 -7.72
C GLU A 75 -2.30 -21.85 -7.13
N GLY A 76 -3.43 -22.45 -6.72
CA GLY A 76 -3.50 -23.83 -6.24
C GLY A 76 -3.08 -24.03 -4.79
N TRP A 77 -2.95 -22.96 -4.01
CA TRP A 77 -2.70 -23.03 -2.58
C TRP A 77 -4.01 -23.12 -1.78
N THR A 78 -4.07 -24.01 -0.81
CA THR A 78 -5.22 -24.18 0.08
C THR A 78 -4.98 -23.49 1.41
N TYR A 79 -5.90 -22.67 1.87
CA TYR A 79 -5.83 -22.06 3.20
C TYR A 79 -5.96 -23.11 4.30
N VAL A 80 -5.03 -23.09 5.25
CA VAL A 80 -4.99 -24.05 6.37
C VAL A 80 -5.49 -23.38 7.65
N THR A 81 -4.81 -22.31 8.09
CA THR A 81 -5.10 -21.64 9.35
C THR A 81 -4.49 -20.24 9.39
N GLN A 82 -4.85 -19.47 10.41
CA GLN A 82 -4.25 -18.18 10.72
C GLN A 82 -3.72 -18.20 12.15
N GLU A 83 -2.46 -17.77 12.32
CA GLU A 83 -1.86 -17.53 13.63
C GLU A 83 -1.34 -16.09 13.71
N GLY A 84 -2.06 -15.25 14.47
CA GLY A 84 -1.77 -13.82 14.54
C GLY A 84 -1.90 -13.14 13.17
N ALA A 85 -0.80 -12.55 12.70
CA ALA A 85 -0.73 -11.89 11.39
C ALA A 85 -0.41 -12.86 10.23
N ASN A 86 -0.12 -14.13 10.51
CA ASN A 86 0.32 -15.09 9.50
C ASN A 86 -0.84 -15.97 9.04
N TYR A 87 -1.07 -16.01 7.73
CA TYR A 87 -2.01 -16.90 7.07
C TYR A 87 -1.23 -18.04 6.43
N PHE A 88 -1.49 -19.27 6.85
CA PHE A 88 -0.80 -20.47 6.38
C PHE A 88 -1.55 -21.13 5.24
N PHE A 89 -0.79 -21.60 4.26
CA PHE A 89 -1.31 -22.25 3.06
C PHE A 89 -0.50 -23.49 2.71
N GLU A 90 -1.15 -24.47 2.09
CA GLU A 90 -0.53 -25.71 1.62
C GLU A 90 -0.78 -25.98 0.14
N LYS A 91 0.20 -26.59 -0.52
CA LYS A 91 0.10 -27.07 -1.91
C LYS A 91 0.86 -28.39 -2.04
N GLY A 92 0.12 -29.49 -2.00
CA GLY A 92 0.73 -30.83 -1.95
C GLY A 92 1.48 -31.05 -0.62
N ASN A 93 2.81 -31.19 -0.68
CA ASN A 93 3.67 -31.36 0.50
C ASN A 93 4.38 -30.05 0.92
N GLU A 94 4.06 -28.93 0.27
CA GLU A 94 4.66 -27.63 0.57
C GLU A 94 3.74 -26.82 1.50
N LEU A 95 4.35 -26.16 2.49
CA LEU A 95 3.69 -25.22 3.40
C LEU A 95 4.33 -23.85 3.22
N THR A 96 3.51 -22.82 3.07
CA THR A 96 3.94 -21.42 3.07
C THR A 96 3.07 -20.60 4.02
N PHE A 97 3.45 -19.34 4.24
CA PHE A 97 2.59 -18.38 4.90
C PHE A 97 2.73 -16.99 4.28
N VAL A 98 1.67 -16.21 4.45
CA VAL A 98 1.63 -14.79 4.11
C VAL A 98 1.41 -14.00 5.38
N THR A 99 2.33 -13.09 5.69
CA THR A 99 2.18 -12.17 6.81
C THR A 99 1.40 -10.94 6.35
N VAL A 100 0.35 -10.58 7.08
CA VAL A 100 -0.45 -9.38 6.85
C VAL A 100 -0.06 -8.34 7.89
N GLN A 101 0.44 -7.19 7.45
CA GLN A 101 0.82 -6.08 8.33
C GLN A 101 0.06 -4.81 7.95
N GLN A 102 -0.61 -4.19 8.93
CA GLN A 102 -1.18 -2.85 8.72
C GLN A 102 -0.06 -1.84 8.44
N TRP A 103 -0.14 -1.11 7.34
CA TRP A 103 0.79 -0.02 7.06
C TRP A 103 0.24 1.32 7.55
N ASN A 104 -1.01 1.62 7.21
CA ASN A 104 -1.76 2.75 7.75
C ASN A 104 -3.27 2.44 7.70
N HIS A 105 -4.12 3.36 8.15
CA HIS A 105 -5.57 3.12 8.24
C HIS A 105 -6.30 2.70 6.93
N ASN A 106 -5.67 2.87 5.76
CA ASN A 106 -6.28 2.50 4.47
C ASN A 106 -5.60 1.30 3.79
N TYR A 107 -4.38 0.94 4.19
CA TYR A 107 -3.55 0.01 3.44
C TYR A 107 -2.88 -1.02 4.34
N VAL A 108 -2.77 -2.23 3.81
CA VAL A 108 -2.01 -3.33 4.38
C VAL A 108 -0.89 -3.76 3.45
N ILE A 109 0.13 -4.36 4.04
CA ILE A 109 1.23 -5.00 3.34
C ILE A 109 1.12 -6.51 3.53
N TYR A 110 1.10 -7.24 2.43
CA TYR A 110 1.32 -8.68 2.43
C TYR A 110 2.79 -8.97 2.24
N HIS A 111 3.33 -9.86 3.06
CA HIS A 111 4.64 -10.46 2.85
C HIS A 111 4.47 -11.94 2.55
N VAL A 112 4.66 -12.32 1.29
CA VAL A 112 4.63 -13.72 0.84
C VAL A 112 5.99 -14.33 1.10
N LYS A 113 6.06 -15.30 2.02
CA LYS A 113 7.31 -15.97 2.34
C LYS A 113 7.96 -16.56 1.08
N ASP A 114 9.28 -16.32 0.95
CA ASP A 114 10.12 -16.77 -0.15
C ASP A 114 9.63 -16.36 -1.56
N ASN A 115 8.69 -15.42 -1.64
CA ASN A 115 8.02 -14.98 -2.86
C ASN A 115 7.52 -16.16 -3.73
N VAL A 116 6.98 -17.20 -3.08
CA VAL A 116 6.55 -18.44 -3.76
C VAL A 116 5.40 -18.24 -4.75
N VAL A 117 4.70 -17.11 -4.67
CA VAL A 117 3.57 -16.77 -5.52
C VAL A 117 3.47 -15.26 -5.72
N ASN A 118 3.10 -14.85 -6.94
CA ASN A 118 2.75 -13.47 -7.25
C ASN A 118 1.26 -13.26 -6.98
N ILE A 119 0.91 -12.51 -5.94
CA ILE A 119 -0.49 -12.22 -5.59
C ILE A 119 -1.02 -10.93 -6.24
N ALA A 120 -0.21 -10.22 -7.04
CA ALA A 120 -0.63 -8.98 -7.71
C ALA A 120 -1.35 -9.20 -9.06
N ASP A 121 -1.28 -10.41 -9.61
CA ASP A 121 -1.92 -10.81 -10.88
C ASP A 121 -3.34 -11.33 -10.61
#